data_AF-A0A173SBE2-F1
#
_entry.id   AF-A0A173SBE2-F1
#
_cell.length_a   1.000
_cell.length_b   1.000
_cell.length_c   1.000
_cell.angle_alpha   90.00
_cell.angle_beta   90.00
_cell.angle_gamma   90.00
#
_symmetry.space_group_name_H-M   'P 1'
#
loop_
_entity.id
_entity.type
_entity.pdbx_description
1 polymer ?
#
loop_
_entity_poly.entity_id
_entity_poly.type
_entity_poly.pdbx_seq_one_letter_code
_entity_poly.pdbx_strand_id
1 'polypeptide(L)'
;MGRPRHPERDKSKERYIQSKGKLTTKELAELAGVTPQRIRKWKSEDKWDTAIAPRKKGGQKGNKNAAGKTPAKNGNKNAEKHGIYSRVDLDRITGEEEALIENAKHYDIAQKINEEYSKLIVKESRLQKMLDEIIEETKKEPDKTYIDSVTTMEGDQTLEIRNSSSAFERMKKIEEQLIRVHRSIIKLLDTMKAHEMEALKLQLDKKKNELQRMKLTGEVSIEPEPEEYEIIDE
;
A
#
# COMPACT_ATOMS: atom_id res chain seq x y z
N MET A 1 -40.82 18.34 -62.90
CA MET A 1 -41.74 18.22 -61.74
C MET A 1 -41.47 16.89 -61.05
N GLY A 2 -41.14 16.89 -59.76
CA GLY A 2 -40.89 15.64 -59.01
C GLY A 2 -42.17 14.85 -58.76
N ARG A 3 -42.07 13.52 -58.64
CA ARG A 3 -43.22 12.65 -58.32
C ARG A 3 -43.76 13.01 -56.92
N PRO A 4 -45.09 13.10 -56.71
CA PRO A 4 -45.67 13.37 -55.40
C PRO A 4 -45.26 12.30 -54.38
N ARG A 5 -45.12 12.70 -53.10
CA ARG A 5 -44.80 11.79 -52.00
C ARG A 5 -45.90 10.75 -51.83
N HIS A 6 -45.50 9.55 -51.39
CA HIS A 6 -46.45 8.46 -51.15
C HIS A 6 -47.28 8.77 -49.88
N PRO A 7 -48.61 8.65 -49.90
CA PRO A 7 -49.48 9.04 -48.77
C PRO A 7 -49.19 8.26 -47.49
N GLU A 8 -48.82 6.98 -47.60
CA GLU A 8 -48.51 6.14 -46.43
C GLU A 8 -47.11 6.40 -45.81
N ARG A 9 -46.27 7.25 -46.41
CA ARG A 9 -44.92 7.57 -45.90
C ARG A 9 -45.00 8.28 -44.56
N ASP A 10 -45.81 9.34 -44.49
CA ASP A 10 -45.92 10.17 -43.29
C ASP A 10 -46.68 9.44 -42.16
N LYS A 11 -47.74 8.70 -42.51
CA LYS A 11 -48.47 7.83 -41.57
C LYS A 11 -47.58 6.75 -40.95
N SER A 12 -46.71 6.13 -41.76
CA SER A 12 -45.78 5.11 -41.27
C SER A 12 -44.72 5.71 -40.33
N LYS A 13 -44.28 6.94 -40.60
CA LYS A 13 -43.35 7.69 -39.73
C LYS A 13 -43.97 7.98 -38.37
N GLU A 14 -45.23 8.41 -38.34
CA GLU A 14 -45.97 8.67 -37.10
C GLU A 14 -46.11 7.40 -36.25
N ARG A 15 -46.48 6.27 -36.86
CA ARG A 15 -46.57 4.97 -36.17
C ARG A 15 -45.23 4.55 -35.57
N TYR A 16 -44.13 4.79 -36.29
CA TYR A 16 -42.78 4.48 -35.82
C TYR A 16 -42.39 5.33 -34.59
N ILE A 17 -42.67 6.64 -34.64
CA ILE A 17 -42.40 7.57 -33.53
C ILE A 17 -43.26 7.23 -32.30
N GLN A 18 -44.56 6.97 -32.49
CA GLN A 18 -45.48 6.57 -31.41
C GLN A 18 -45.02 5.28 -30.71
N SER A 19 -44.49 4.32 -31.46
CA SER A 19 -43.95 3.07 -30.90
C SER A 19 -42.59 3.25 -30.21
N LYS A 20 -41.99 4.46 -30.22
CA LYS A 20 -40.61 4.73 -29.79
C LYS A 20 -39.60 3.78 -30.44
N GLY A 21 -39.84 3.45 -31.71
CA GLY A 21 -38.99 2.56 -32.51
C GLY A 21 -39.08 1.07 -32.19
N LYS A 22 -40.15 0.64 -31.50
CA LYS A 22 -40.40 -0.78 -31.19
C LYS A 22 -41.02 -1.55 -32.35
N LEU A 23 -41.83 -0.88 -33.20
CA LEU A 23 -42.44 -1.53 -34.37
C LEU A 23 -41.38 -1.95 -35.38
N THR A 24 -41.48 -3.19 -35.87
CA THR A 24 -40.52 -3.70 -36.86
C THR A 24 -40.82 -3.14 -38.26
N THR A 25 -39.80 -3.11 -39.12
CA THR A 25 -39.95 -2.67 -40.52
C THR A 25 -40.93 -3.56 -41.30
N LYS A 26 -41.09 -4.83 -40.89
CA LYS A 26 -42.04 -5.78 -41.51
C LYS A 26 -43.48 -5.43 -41.14
N GLU A 27 -43.76 -5.22 -39.86
CA GLU A 27 -45.08 -4.80 -39.38
C GLU A 27 -45.53 -3.47 -39.99
N LEU A 28 -44.62 -2.50 -40.11
CA LEU A 28 -44.90 -1.22 -40.76
C LEU A 28 -45.23 -1.37 -42.25
N ALA A 29 -44.58 -2.32 -42.93
CA ALA A 29 -44.80 -2.61 -44.34
C ALA A 29 -46.17 -3.27 -44.57
N GLU A 30 -46.52 -4.27 -43.75
CA GLU A 30 -47.83 -4.92 -43.78
C GLU A 30 -48.96 -3.92 -43.54
N LEU A 31 -48.80 -3.06 -42.54
CA LEU A 31 -49.77 -2.03 -42.17
C LEU A 31 -49.96 -0.91 -43.21
N ALA A 32 -48.95 -0.67 -44.05
CA ALA A 32 -48.96 0.35 -45.09
C ALA A 32 -49.19 -0.22 -46.49
N GLY A 33 -49.31 -1.55 -46.63
CA GLY A 33 -49.47 -2.23 -47.92
C GLY A 33 -48.29 -2.05 -48.88
N VAL A 34 -47.07 -1.81 -48.35
CA VAL A 34 -45.85 -1.58 -49.14
C VAL A 34 -44.77 -2.59 -48.80
N THR A 35 -43.74 -2.71 -49.64
CA THR A 35 -42.64 -3.64 -49.36
C THR A 35 -41.75 -3.15 -48.20
N PRO A 36 -41.15 -4.05 -47.41
CA PRO A 36 -40.22 -3.69 -46.33
C PRO A 36 -39.03 -2.85 -46.79
N GLN A 37 -38.53 -3.09 -48.00
CA GLN A 37 -37.47 -2.30 -48.63
C GLN A 37 -37.86 -0.83 -48.79
N ARG A 38 -39.14 -0.56 -49.11
CA ARG A 38 -39.65 0.80 -49.27
C ARG A 38 -39.68 1.56 -47.93
N ILE A 39 -40.15 0.90 -46.86
CA ILE A 39 -40.10 1.47 -45.50
C ILE A 39 -38.66 1.72 -45.07
N ARG A 40 -37.72 0.78 -45.32
CA ARG A 40 -36.30 0.97 -44.99
C ARG A 40 -35.68 2.17 -45.71
N LYS A 41 -36.06 2.39 -46.99
CA LYS A 41 -35.66 3.56 -47.76
C LYS A 41 -36.21 4.86 -47.17
N TRP A 42 -37.50 4.92 -46.82
CA TRP A 42 -38.10 6.10 -46.18
C TRP A 42 -37.48 6.41 -44.80
N LYS A 43 -37.24 5.38 -43.98
CA LYS A 43 -36.55 5.51 -42.68
C LYS A 43 -35.19 6.19 -42.81
N SER A 44 -34.42 5.82 -43.85
CA SER A 44 -33.10 6.39 -44.13
C SER A 44 -33.18 7.80 -44.69
N GLU A 45 -34.01 8.03 -45.73
CA GLU A 45 -34.18 9.35 -46.38
C GLU A 45 -34.66 10.43 -45.40
N ASP A 46 -35.64 10.10 -44.56
CA ASP A 46 -36.25 11.03 -43.60
C ASP A 46 -35.62 10.97 -42.21
N LYS A 47 -34.55 10.17 -42.04
CA LYS A 47 -33.81 9.99 -40.79
C LYS A 47 -34.73 9.73 -39.58
N TRP A 48 -35.64 8.77 -39.68
CA TRP A 48 -36.67 8.56 -38.64
C TRP A 48 -36.09 8.33 -37.24
N ASP A 49 -34.89 7.75 -37.14
CA ASP A 49 -34.23 7.48 -35.87
C ASP A 49 -33.84 8.77 -35.10
N THR A 50 -33.70 9.92 -35.77
CA THR A 50 -33.45 11.21 -35.08
C THR A 50 -34.69 11.77 -34.40
N ALA A 51 -35.89 11.32 -34.80
CA ALA A 51 -37.16 11.73 -34.20
C ALA A 51 -37.47 10.96 -32.90
N ILE A 52 -36.65 9.96 -32.54
CA ILE A 52 -36.77 9.21 -31.30
C ILE A 52 -35.66 9.67 -30.34
N ALA A 53 -35.99 9.80 -29.05
CA ALA A 53 -35.00 10.17 -28.05
C ALA A 53 -33.80 9.19 -28.05
N PRO A 54 -32.56 9.68 -27.95
CA PRO A 54 -31.37 8.83 -27.94
C PRO A 54 -31.43 7.85 -26.78
N ARG A 55 -30.94 6.62 -27.01
CA ARG A 55 -30.82 5.62 -25.94
C ARG A 55 -29.92 6.16 -24.84
N LYS A 56 -30.32 6.00 -23.56
CA LYS A 56 -29.46 6.34 -22.42
C LYS A 56 -28.16 5.54 -22.50
N LYS A 57 -27.02 6.23 -22.47
CA LYS A 57 -25.70 5.59 -22.39
C LYS A 57 -25.58 4.92 -21.02
N GLY A 58 -25.26 3.63 -21.00
CA GLY A 58 -25.14 2.83 -19.79
C GLY A 58 -25.00 1.35 -20.12
N GLY A 59 -24.86 0.52 -19.08
CA GLY A 59 -24.85 -0.93 -19.24
C GLY A 59 -26.11 -1.46 -19.93
N GLN A 60 -26.03 -2.66 -20.49
CA GLN A 60 -27.16 -3.32 -21.13
C GLN A 60 -28.40 -3.31 -20.20
N LYS A 61 -29.57 -3.04 -20.76
CA LYS A 61 -30.83 -3.01 -20.00
C LYS A 61 -31.04 -4.37 -19.31
N GLY A 62 -31.09 -4.37 -17.98
CA GLY A 62 -31.19 -5.58 -17.16
C GLY A 62 -29.86 -6.10 -16.59
N ASN A 63 -28.73 -5.43 -16.86
CA ASN A 63 -27.44 -5.79 -16.28
C ASN A 63 -27.44 -5.56 -14.76
N LYS A 64 -27.35 -6.64 -13.98
CA LYS A 64 -27.27 -6.64 -12.51
C LYS A 64 -25.83 -6.69 -11.98
N ASN A 65 -24.80 -6.64 -12.84
CA ASN A 65 -23.40 -6.75 -12.43
C ASN A 65 -22.96 -5.65 -11.46
N ALA A 66 -23.66 -4.50 -11.44
CA ALA A 66 -23.45 -3.41 -10.49
C ALA A 66 -24.56 -3.29 -9.42
N ALA A 67 -25.54 -4.19 -9.40
CA ALA A 67 -26.67 -4.16 -8.46
C ALA A 67 -26.37 -4.85 -7.11
N GLY A 68 -25.19 -5.44 -6.95
CA GLY A 68 -24.72 -5.96 -5.66
C GLY A 68 -24.21 -4.85 -4.74
N LYS A 69 -24.12 -5.15 -3.43
CA LYS A 69 -23.45 -4.32 -2.41
C LYS A 69 -22.12 -3.84 -2.97
N THR A 70 -22.04 -2.61 -3.44
CA THR A 70 -20.76 -1.96 -3.67
C THR A 70 -20.10 -1.92 -2.30
N PRO A 71 -18.97 -2.59 -2.05
CA PRO A 71 -18.42 -2.73 -0.70
C PRO A 71 -17.84 -1.42 -0.15
N ALA A 72 -18.18 -0.27 -0.75
CA ALA A 72 -17.65 1.04 -0.40
C ALA A 72 -17.92 1.41 1.07
N LYS A 73 -18.96 0.87 1.71
CA LYS A 73 -19.26 1.16 3.11
C LYS A 73 -18.38 0.39 4.11
N ASN A 74 -17.84 -0.78 3.74
CA ASN A 74 -17.03 -1.63 4.62
C ASN A 74 -15.65 -2.01 4.03
N GLY A 75 -15.20 -1.35 2.96
CA GLY A 75 -13.97 -1.71 2.25
C GLY A 75 -14.13 -3.00 1.45
N ASN A 76 -13.77 -2.97 0.17
CA ASN A 76 -13.81 -4.16 -0.67
C ASN A 76 -12.61 -5.06 -0.37
N LYS A 77 -12.81 -6.08 0.48
CA LYS A 77 -11.78 -7.08 0.80
C LYS A 77 -11.71 -8.24 -0.21
N ASN A 78 -12.55 -8.26 -1.24
CA ASN A 78 -12.60 -9.39 -2.18
C ASN A 78 -11.30 -9.56 -3.00
N ALA A 79 -10.45 -8.54 -3.08
CA ALA A 79 -9.15 -8.60 -3.74
C ALA A 79 -8.02 -9.10 -2.82
N GLU A 80 -8.27 -9.24 -1.52
CA GLU A 80 -7.28 -9.70 -0.55
C GLU A 80 -7.19 -11.22 -0.61
N LYS A 81 -6.04 -11.75 -1.05
CA LYS A 81 -5.81 -13.20 -1.12
C LYS A 81 -5.32 -13.79 0.20
N HIS A 82 -4.33 -13.13 0.81
CA HIS A 82 -3.62 -13.64 1.99
C HIS A 82 -3.57 -12.65 3.16
N GLY A 83 -4.24 -11.49 3.05
CA GLY A 83 -4.26 -10.46 4.11
C GLY A 83 -2.95 -9.70 4.35
N ILE A 84 -1.80 -10.15 3.82
CA ILE A 84 -0.46 -9.54 4.02
C ILE A 84 -0.41 -8.04 3.66
N TYR A 85 -1.19 -7.63 2.68
CA TYR A 85 -1.29 -6.23 2.23
C TYR A 85 -2.59 -5.54 2.68
N SER A 86 -3.32 -6.15 3.60
CA SER A 86 -4.53 -5.54 4.17
C SER A 86 -4.16 -4.23 4.86
N ARG A 87 -5.00 -3.22 4.69
CA ARG A 87 -4.88 -1.99 5.50
C ARG A 87 -5.40 -2.27 6.90
N VAL A 88 -4.70 -1.70 7.89
CA VAL A 88 -5.13 -1.70 9.28
C VAL A 88 -5.83 -0.37 9.52
N ASP A 89 -7.12 -0.42 9.83
CA ASP A 89 -7.93 0.75 10.17
C ASP A 89 -8.15 0.77 11.70
N LEU A 90 -7.98 1.94 12.33
CA LEU A 90 -8.12 2.08 13.80
C LEU A 90 -9.51 1.64 14.30
N ASP A 91 -10.55 1.85 13.50
CA ASP A 91 -11.94 1.48 13.81
C ASP A 91 -12.19 -0.04 13.82
N ARG A 92 -11.17 -0.83 13.46
CA ARG A 92 -11.24 -2.30 13.30
C ARG A 92 -10.19 -3.05 14.10
N ILE A 93 -9.53 -2.35 15.02
CA ILE A 93 -8.56 -2.94 15.94
C ILE A 93 -9.30 -3.96 16.81
N THR A 94 -8.70 -5.14 16.95
CA THR A 94 -9.15 -6.19 17.86
C THR A 94 -8.62 -5.94 19.27
N GLY A 95 -9.27 -6.45 20.31
CA GLY A 95 -8.82 -6.22 21.69
C GLY A 95 -7.36 -6.65 21.98
N GLU A 96 -6.86 -7.67 21.29
CA GLU A 96 -5.44 -8.07 21.37
C GLU A 96 -4.50 -7.00 20.77
N GLU A 97 -4.88 -6.42 19.63
CA GLU A 97 -4.15 -5.32 19.00
C GLU A 97 -4.23 -4.03 19.83
N GLU A 98 -5.32 -3.79 20.56
CA GLU A 98 -5.42 -2.68 21.52
C GLU A 98 -4.41 -2.82 22.66
N ALA A 99 -4.26 -4.03 23.22
CA ALA A 99 -3.27 -4.30 24.26
C ALA A 99 -1.83 -4.14 23.74
N LEU A 100 -1.55 -4.49 22.48
CA LEU A 100 -0.26 -4.22 21.84
C LEU A 100 0.01 -2.72 21.72
N ILE A 101 -1.00 -1.93 21.35
CA ILE A 101 -0.90 -0.47 21.26
C ILE A 101 -0.68 0.15 22.64
N GLU A 102 -1.37 -0.34 23.67
CA GLU A 102 -1.22 0.14 25.04
C GLU A 102 0.20 -0.12 25.55
N ASN A 103 0.70 -1.34 25.40
CA ASN A 103 2.10 -1.66 25.72
C ASN A 103 3.09 -0.78 24.93
N ALA A 104 2.79 -0.47 23.66
CA ALA A 104 3.61 0.38 22.82
C ALA A 104 3.64 1.86 23.26
N LYS A 105 2.58 2.37 23.89
CA LYS A 105 2.51 3.75 24.38
C LYS A 105 3.42 4.00 25.59
N HIS A 106 3.78 2.96 26.33
CA HIS A 106 4.57 3.08 27.55
C HIS A 106 6.08 3.08 27.32
N TYR A 107 6.56 2.96 26.08
CA TYR A 107 7.98 3.04 25.80
C TYR A 107 8.47 4.49 25.84
N ASP A 108 9.54 4.72 26.60
CA ASP A 108 10.41 5.86 26.33
C ASP A 108 11.09 5.64 24.97
N ILE A 109 10.91 6.61 24.06
CA ILE A 109 11.44 6.55 22.70
C ILE A 109 12.96 6.34 22.72
N ALA A 110 13.66 6.99 23.66
CA ALA A 110 15.10 6.84 23.81
C ALA A 110 15.47 5.40 24.21
N GLN A 111 14.75 4.80 25.15
CA GLN A 111 14.95 3.40 25.55
C GLN A 111 14.72 2.46 24.36
N LYS A 112 13.65 2.69 23.59
CA LYS A 112 13.33 1.85 22.43
C LYS A 112 14.39 1.93 21.34
N ILE A 113 14.90 3.13 21.05
CA ILE A 113 16.01 3.35 20.12
C ILE A 113 17.25 2.57 20.59
N ASN A 114 17.58 2.65 21.88
CA ASN A 114 18.74 1.95 22.45
C ASN A 114 18.59 0.42 22.37
N GLU A 115 17.42 -0.13 22.68
CA GLU A 115 17.16 -1.57 22.54
C GLU A 115 17.37 -2.07 21.11
N GLU A 116 16.82 -1.37 20.11
CA GLU A 116 16.97 -1.74 18.71
C GLU A 116 18.42 -1.58 18.25
N TYR A 117 19.12 -0.55 18.73
CA TYR A 117 20.54 -0.36 18.46
C TYR A 117 21.37 -1.53 19.00
N SER A 118 21.16 -1.92 20.26
CA SER A 118 21.84 -3.08 20.86
C SER A 118 21.60 -4.37 20.07
N LYS A 119 20.37 -4.62 19.60
CA LYS A 119 20.06 -5.79 18.76
C LYS A 119 20.83 -5.77 17.45
N LEU A 120 20.94 -4.60 16.80
CA LEU A 120 21.67 -4.44 15.55
C LEU A 120 23.18 -4.65 15.75
N ILE A 121 23.76 -4.12 16.83
CA ILE A 121 25.18 -4.34 17.17
C ILE A 121 25.48 -5.82 17.41
N VAL A 122 24.62 -6.52 18.15
CA VAL A 122 24.78 -7.98 18.36
C VAL A 122 24.67 -8.73 17.03
N LYS A 123 23.75 -8.33 16.15
CA LYS A 123 23.59 -8.93 14.82
C LYS A 123 24.82 -8.69 13.95
N GLU A 124 25.37 -7.48 13.94
CA GLU A 124 26.60 -7.13 13.25
C GLU A 124 27.76 -8.02 13.71
N SER A 125 28.00 -8.11 15.02
CA SER A 125 29.05 -8.95 15.58
C SER A 125 28.90 -10.43 15.18
N ARG A 126 27.68 -10.96 15.16
CA ARG A 126 27.43 -12.33 14.70
C ARG A 126 27.76 -12.53 13.23
N LEU A 127 27.38 -11.58 12.37
CA LEU A 127 27.68 -11.65 10.93
C LEU A 127 29.18 -11.53 10.66
N GLN A 128 29.89 -10.66 11.39
CA GLN A 128 31.35 -10.54 11.32
C GLN A 128 32.02 -11.85 11.71
N LYS A 129 31.64 -12.46 12.83
CA LYS A 129 32.17 -13.77 13.24
C LYS A 129 31.92 -14.86 12.21
N MET A 130 30.72 -14.93 11.64
CA MET A 130 30.43 -15.89 10.56
C MET A 130 31.29 -15.65 9.32
N LEU A 131 31.56 -14.39 8.99
CA LEU A 131 32.43 -14.03 7.87
C LEU A 131 33.88 -14.47 8.15
N ASP A 132 34.40 -14.16 9.34
CA ASP A 132 35.76 -14.53 9.77
C ASP A 132 35.94 -16.06 9.79
N GLU A 133 34.94 -16.80 10.28
CA GLU A 133 34.93 -18.26 10.26
C GLU A 133 35.04 -18.80 8.82
N ILE A 134 34.27 -18.27 7.87
CA ILE A 134 34.35 -18.69 6.46
C ILE A 134 35.71 -18.30 5.86
N ILE A 135 36.26 -17.14 6.19
CA ILE A 135 37.58 -16.72 5.73
C ILE A 135 38.65 -17.70 6.25
N GLU A 136 38.62 -18.08 7.52
CA GLU A 136 39.57 -19.04 8.08
C GLU A 136 39.39 -20.45 7.51
N GLU A 137 38.14 -20.87 7.25
CA GLU A 137 37.86 -22.15 6.61
C GLU A 137 38.34 -22.18 5.16
N THR A 138 38.15 -21.11 4.39
CA THR A 138 38.62 -21.01 2.99
C THR A 138 40.14 -20.98 2.88
N LYS A 139 40.84 -20.41 3.86
CA LYS A 139 42.31 -20.50 3.93
C LYS A 139 42.80 -21.94 4.11
N LYS A 140 42.05 -22.76 4.86
CA LYS A 140 42.40 -24.17 5.11
C LYS A 140 41.99 -25.07 3.95
N GLU A 141 40.78 -24.87 3.42
CA GLU A 141 40.17 -25.69 2.38
C GLU A 141 39.52 -24.79 1.31
N PRO A 142 40.24 -24.48 0.21
CA PRO A 142 39.78 -23.51 -0.78
C PRO A 142 38.57 -24.00 -1.59
N ASP A 143 38.42 -25.31 -1.75
CA ASP A 143 37.36 -25.93 -2.56
C ASP A 143 36.12 -26.35 -1.74
N LYS A 144 36.04 -25.94 -0.47
CA LYS A 144 34.92 -26.29 0.42
C LYS A 144 33.62 -25.63 -0.06
N THR A 145 32.58 -26.44 -0.19
CA THR A 145 31.22 -25.99 -0.54
C THR A 145 30.29 -26.06 0.66
N TYR A 146 29.28 -25.19 0.68
CA TYR A 146 28.32 -25.06 1.78
C TYR A 146 26.92 -25.35 1.27
N ILE A 147 26.15 -26.13 2.03
CA ILE A 147 24.75 -26.41 1.69
C ILE A 147 23.90 -25.23 2.17
N ASP A 148 23.25 -24.54 1.22
CA ASP A 148 22.41 -23.36 1.51
C ASP A 148 20.96 -23.74 1.76
N SER A 149 20.44 -24.73 1.03
CA SER A 149 19.07 -25.21 1.20
C SER A 149 18.93 -26.66 0.77
N VAL A 150 18.08 -27.38 1.49
CA VAL A 150 17.62 -28.72 1.12
C VAL A 150 16.13 -28.61 0.85
N THR A 151 15.73 -28.86 -0.39
CA THR A 151 14.32 -28.90 -0.77
C THR A 151 13.92 -30.35 -0.91
N THR A 152 12.98 -30.78 -0.07
CA THR A 152 12.38 -32.10 -0.16
C THR A 152 11.12 -32.00 -1.01
N MET A 153 11.01 -32.84 -2.03
CA MET A 153 9.77 -33.04 -2.77
C MET A 153 9.23 -34.42 -2.40
N GLU A 154 8.04 -34.41 -1.80
CA GLU A 154 7.30 -35.63 -1.46
C GLU A 154 6.35 -35.97 -2.61
N GLY A 155 6.70 -37.02 -3.36
CA GLY A 155 5.83 -37.71 -4.32
C GLY A 155 5.83 -39.22 -4.04
N ASP A 156 5.74 -40.06 -5.07
CA ASP A 156 5.86 -41.53 -4.89
C ASP A 156 7.25 -41.97 -4.39
N GLN A 157 8.27 -41.12 -4.57
CA GLN A 157 9.58 -41.22 -3.92
C GLN A 157 9.97 -39.84 -3.39
N THR A 158 10.66 -39.81 -2.25
CA THR A 158 11.20 -38.58 -1.65
C THR A 158 12.46 -38.16 -2.42
N LEU A 159 12.42 -37.02 -3.10
CA LEU A 159 13.57 -36.42 -3.76
C LEU A 159 14.13 -35.27 -2.91
N GLU A 160 15.41 -35.33 -2.55
CA GLU A 160 16.12 -34.23 -1.89
C GLU A 160 17.00 -33.49 -2.90
N ILE A 161 16.70 -32.23 -3.17
CA ILE A 161 17.58 -31.34 -3.94
C ILE A 161 18.41 -30.52 -2.95
N ARG A 162 19.74 -30.69 -2.99
CA ARG A 162 20.68 -29.90 -2.18
C ARG A 162 21.31 -28.82 -3.04
N ASN A 163 21.04 -27.57 -2.70
CA ASN A 163 21.69 -26.43 -3.33
C ASN A 163 22.95 -26.11 -2.53
N SER A 164 24.11 -26.32 -3.15
CA SER A 164 25.40 -25.97 -2.56
C SER A 164 25.93 -24.68 -3.18
N SER A 165 26.41 -23.76 -2.35
CA SER A 165 27.07 -22.53 -2.77
C SER A 165 28.58 -22.60 -2.50
N SER A 166 29.34 -21.86 -3.31
CA SER A 166 30.76 -21.62 -3.03
C SER A 166 30.93 -20.76 -1.78
N ALA A 167 32.08 -20.88 -1.11
CA ALA A 167 32.45 -20.02 0.00
C ALA A 167 32.32 -18.52 -0.34
N PHE A 168 32.74 -18.12 -1.55
CA PHE A 168 32.66 -16.74 -2.01
C PHE A 168 31.22 -16.22 -2.07
N GLU A 169 30.28 -17.04 -2.58
CA GLU A 169 28.87 -16.65 -2.63
C GLU A 169 28.27 -16.48 -1.24
N ARG A 170 28.67 -17.34 -0.29
CA ARG A 170 28.24 -17.26 1.12
C ARG A 170 28.80 -16.01 1.79
N MET A 171 30.09 -15.71 1.58
CA MET A 171 30.72 -14.48 2.05
C MET A 171 29.99 -13.26 1.50
N LYS A 172 29.73 -13.22 0.19
CA LYS A 172 28.98 -12.13 -0.46
C LYS A 172 27.59 -11.94 0.15
N LYS A 173 26.85 -13.03 0.40
CA LYS A 173 25.53 -12.96 1.07
C LYS A 173 25.64 -12.35 2.47
N ILE A 174 26.64 -12.76 3.26
CA ILE A 174 26.89 -12.21 4.59
C ILE A 174 27.27 -10.73 4.52
N GLU A 175 28.17 -10.34 3.62
CA GLU A 175 28.55 -8.95 3.38
C GLU A 175 27.35 -8.08 2.99
N GLU A 176 26.49 -8.55 2.10
CA GLU A 176 25.25 -7.85 1.74
C GLU A 176 24.32 -7.64 2.96
N GLN A 177 24.20 -8.65 3.83
CA GLN A 177 23.44 -8.51 5.07
C GLN A 177 24.11 -7.53 6.05
N LEU A 178 25.43 -7.56 6.16
CA LEU A 178 26.21 -6.68 7.01
C LEU A 178 26.07 -5.22 6.56
N ILE A 179 26.10 -4.95 5.26
CA ILE A 179 25.80 -3.62 4.68
C ILE A 179 24.38 -3.15 5.04
N ARG A 180 23.37 -4.04 4.98
CA ARG A 180 21.99 -3.69 5.38
C ARG A 180 21.89 -3.37 6.87
N VAL A 181 22.58 -4.13 7.72
CA VAL A 181 22.64 -3.88 9.16
C VAL A 181 23.33 -2.54 9.43
N HIS A 182 24.48 -2.27 8.83
CA HIS A 182 25.17 -0.98 8.95
C HIS A 182 24.30 0.19 8.52
N ARG A 183 23.60 0.08 7.39
CA ARG A 183 22.65 1.13 6.94
C ARG A 183 21.54 1.36 7.97
N SER A 184 21.07 0.30 8.61
CA SER A 184 20.02 0.39 9.64
C SER A 184 20.57 1.04 10.92
N ILE A 185 21.79 0.69 11.31
CA ILE A 185 22.52 1.30 12.42
C ILE A 185 22.69 2.81 12.19
N ILE A 186 23.20 3.21 11.02
CA ILE A 186 23.40 4.62 10.67
C ILE A 186 22.10 5.41 10.79
N LYS A 187 21.01 4.89 10.22
CA LYS A 187 19.69 5.53 10.33
C LYS A 187 19.22 5.67 11.77
N LEU A 188 19.46 4.66 12.60
CA LEU A 188 19.04 4.68 14.00
C LEU A 188 19.89 5.67 14.81
N LEU A 189 21.19 5.77 14.54
CA LEU A 189 22.07 6.79 15.13
C LEU A 189 21.64 8.20 14.74
N ASP A 190 21.24 8.43 13.48
CA ASP A 190 20.69 9.72 13.04
C ASP A 190 19.42 10.09 13.82
N THR A 191 18.51 9.12 14.04
CA THR A 191 17.30 9.35 14.85
C THR A 191 17.61 9.58 16.33
N MET A 192 18.58 8.88 16.89
CA MET A 192 19.01 9.03 18.28
C MET A 192 19.57 10.43 18.51
N LYS A 193 20.48 10.86 17.63
CA LYS A 193 21.05 12.22 17.66
C LYS A 193 19.99 13.29 17.51
N ALA A 194 18.99 13.10 16.63
CA ALA A 194 17.90 14.06 16.48
C ALA A 194 17.09 14.18 17.78
N HIS A 195 16.72 13.06 18.41
CA HIS A 195 15.99 13.03 19.67
C HIS A 195 16.77 13.70 20.81
N GLU A 196 18.07 13.43 20.94
CA GLU A 196 18.94 14.07 21.93
C GLU A 196 19.02 15.58 21.73
N MET A 197 19.20 16.03 20.48
CA MET A 197 19.25 17.46 20.16
C MET A 197 17.93 18.17 20.46
N GLU A 198 16.79 17.52 20.21
CA GLU A 198 15.47 18.04 20.56
C GLU A 198 15.28 18.13 22.09
N ALA A 199 15.70 17.11 22.82
CA ALA A 199 15.64 17.10 24.28
C ALA A 199 16.48 18.24 24.88
N LEU A 200 17.70 18.47 24.37
CA LEU A 200 18.56 19.58 24.80
C LEU A 200 17.95 20.95 24.48
N LYS A 201 17.35 21.12 23.30
CA LYS A 201 16.64 22.37 22.94
C LYS A 201 15.48 22.64 23.90
N LEU A 202 14.68 21.62 24.20
CA LEU A 202 13.55 21.75 25.12
C LEU A 202 14.01 22.14 26.53
N GLN A 203 15.09 21.55 27.02
CA GLN A 203 15.69 21.93 28.32
C GLN A 203 16.17 23.39 28.31
N LEU A 204 16.84 23.81 27.25
CA LEU A 204 17.31 25.18 27.09
C LEU A 204 16.16 26.19 27.06
N ASP A 205 15.07 25.87 26.36
CA ASP A 205 13.87 26.71 26.30
C ASP A 205 13.14 26.78 27.64
N LYS A 206 13.09 25.69 28.42
CA LYS A 206 12.59 25.70 29.80
C LYS A 206 13.39 26.66 30.68
N LYS A 207 14.73 26.54 30.67
CA LYS A 207 15.63 27.45 31.40
C LYS A 207 15.45 28.90 30.98
N LYS A 208 15.31 29.18 29.68
CA LYS A 208 15.02 30.53 29.17
C LYS A 208 13.70 31.08 29.71
N ASN A 209 12.65 30.27 29.71
CA ASN A 209 11.33 30.66 30.23
C ASN A 209 11.38 30.92 31.74
N GLU A 210 12.11 30.11 32.50
CA GLU A 210 12.34 30.32 33.94
C GLU A 210 13.07 31.64 34.19
N LEU A 211 14.16 31.91 33.47
CA LEU A 211 14.88 33.19 33.56
C LEU A 211 14.00 34.38 33.19
N GLN A 212 13.15 34.25 32.18
CA GLN A 212 12.18 35.30 31.83
C GLN A 212 11.14 35.51 32.93
N ARG A 213 10.65 34.44 33.56
CA ARG A 213 9.75 34.54 34.72
C ARG A 213 10.44 35.26 35.87
N MET A 214 11.66 34.88 36.24
CA MET A 214 12.45 35.54 37.28
C MET A 214 12.66 37.03 36.99
N LYS A 215 12.95 37.39 35.73
CA LYS A 215 13.06 38.80 35.30
C LYS A 215 11.77 39.58 35.42
N LEU A 216 10.62 38.94 35.20
CA LEU A 216 9.29 39.57 35.29
C LEU A 216 8.79 39.68 36.73
N THR A 217 9.08 38.69 37.58
CA THR A 217 8.63 38.68 38.99
C THR A 217 9.58 39.42 39.94
N GLY A 218 10.84 39.63 39.55
CA GLY A 218 11.85 40.31 40.37
C GLY A 218 12.37 39.47 41.55
N GLU A 219 11.82 38.27 41.76
CA GLU A 219 12.31 37.29 42.73
C GLU A 219 13.43 36.46 42.09
N VAL A 220 14.67 36.70 42.54
CA VAL A 220 15.82 35.89 42.16
C VAL A 220 15.96 34.77 43.19
N SER A 221 15.51 33.58 42.84
CA SER A 221 15.87 32.36 43.56
C SER A 221 17.26 31.93 43.07
N ILE A 222 18.28 32.27 43.84
CA ILE A 222 19.62 31.69 43.69
C ILE A 222 19.59 30.37 44.45
N GLU A 223 19.45 29.25 43.74
CA GLU A 223 19.84 27.98 44.32
C GLU A 223 21.35 28.02 44.54
N PRO A 224 21.85 27.84 45.78
CA PRO A 224 23.28 27.79 46.01
C PRO A 224 23.85 26.61 45.23
N GLU A 225 24.84 26.87 44.37
CA GLU A 225 25.61 25.81 43.74
C GLU A 225 26.17 24.89 44.84
N PRO A 226 26.05 23.56 44.69
CA PRO A 226 26.67 22.65 45.64
C PRO A 226 28.17 22.89 45.60
N GLU A 227 28.74 23.30 46.73
CA GLU A 227 30.18 23.43 46.91
C GLU A 227 30.85 22.11 46.52
N GLU A 228 31.48 22.07 45.35
CA GLU A 228 32.46 21.05 45.03
C GLU A 228 33.65 21.26 45.97
N TYR A 229 33.63 20.57 47.10
CA TYR A 229 34.79 20.46 47.96
C TYR A 229 35.89 19.73 47.17
N GLU A 230 36.88 20.48 46.69
CA GLU A 230 38.17 19.92 46.29
C GLU A 230 38.73 19.18 47.50
N ILE A 231 38.75 17.85 47.42
CA ILE A 231 39.52 17.01 48.32
C ILE A 231 40.99 17.29 47.97
N ILE A 232 41.63 18.12 48.79
CA ILE A 232 43.08 18.26 48.79
C ILE A 232 43.61 17.00 49.49
N ASP A 233 44.13 16.06 48.72
CA ASP A 233 44.88 14.92 49.25
C ASP A 233 46.21 15.42 49.84
N GLU A 234 46.42 15.17 51.14
CA GLU A 234 47.71 15.28 51.84
C GLU A 234 48.57 14.01 51.67
#